data_AF-A0A1U9NNF4-F1
#
_entry.id   AF-A0A1U9NNF4-F1
#
_cell.length_a   1.000
_cell.length_b   1.000
_cell.length_c   1.000
_cell.angle_alpha   90.00
_cell.angle_beta   90.00
_cell.angle_gamma   90.00
#
_symmetry.space_group_name_H-M   'P 1'
#
loop_
_entity.id
_entity.type
_entity.pdbx_description
1 polymer ?
#
loop_
_entity_poly.entity_id
_entity_poly.type
_entity_poly.pdbx_seq_one_letter_code
_entity_poly.pdbx_strand_id
1 'polypeptide(L)'
;MTNNMKKTIQRKPQFRTQVVTFEDSQHKSIYKCPASELAKEFIKTIPEKEQANAEYVKDVFEVLNGTLHGSSIEYDYLPLPSVEDKVIECLQKRRIDQATKWLDDFIARINSLPVTKTLPIEFLTIIARSETCDFESARCLCPGLIDLIPRNVLCKNDNWIIIDNEWSFRFAVPVSFVIFRSIYSIAVLYQNLIRLNASRNEPAVVFFKSGHKTYYIPLKWSRFLTQLDIRTSTMLRWETAFQKYVTGISSQLDKRVPDRPQCRTAFFCTNLFVRSKLTHLSLLRRAEKRAARFIDTFCNHDRWLKP
;
A
#
# COMPACT_ATOMS: atom_id res chain seq x y z
N MET A 1 -13.13 -0.98 31.85
CA MET A 1 -12.21 -1.79 31.03
C MET A 1 -12.86 -2.02 29.68
N THR A 2 -12.35 -1.39 28.62
CA THR A 2 -12.94 -1.48 27.28
C THR A 2 -11.96 -2.24 26.39
N ASN A 3 -12.16 -3.55 26.25
CA ASN A 3 -11.28 -4.39 25.44
C ASN A 3 -11.73 -4.35 23.98
N ASN A 4 -11.19 -3.42 23.19
CA ASN A 4 -11.28 -3.52 21.74
C ASN A 4 -10.27 -4.56 21.24
N MET A 5 -10.76 -5.55 20.50
CA MET A 5 -9.97 -6.72 20.08
C MET A 5 -9.98 -6.86 18.57
N LYS A 6 -8.80 -6.83 17.94
CA LYS A 6 -8.63 -7.04 16.50
C LYS A 6 -7.78 -8.28 16.27
N LYS A 7 -8.33 -9.29 15.58
CA LYS A 7 -7.64 -10.56 15.26
C LYS A 7 -7.36 -10.69 13.76
N THR A 8 -6.19 -11.22 13.39
CA THR A 8 -5.82 -11.46 11.99
C THR A 8 -6.18 -12.88 11.52
N ILE A 9 -7.46 -13.25 11.60
CA ILE A 9 -7.92 -14.64 11.38
C ILE A 9 -7.66 -15.20 9.97
N GLN A 10 -7.51 -14.31 8.97
CA GLN A 10 -7.27 -14.69 7.57
C GLN A 10 -5.82 -15.14 7.31
N ARG A 11 -4.90 -14.90 8.24
CA ARG A 11 -3.49 -15.31 8.12
C ARG A 11 -3.35 -16.80 8.42
N LYS A 12 -2.28 -17.43 7.92
CA LYS A 12 -1.91 -18.80 8.35
C LYS A 12 -1.76 -18.84 9.87
N PRO A 13 -2.12 -19.96 10.55
CA PRO A 13 -2.10 -20.06 12.01
C PRO A 13 -0.84 -19.49 12.68
N GLN A 14 0.34 -19.80 12.14
CA GLN A 14 1.63 -19.33 12.66
C GLN A 14 1.87 -17.81 12.57
N PHE A 15 1.03 -17.08 11.84
CA PHE A 15 1.13 -15.62 11.67
C PHE A 15 -0.07 -14.87 12.25
N ARG A 16 -0.95 -15.56 12.97
CA ARG A 16 -2.16 -14.95 13.54
C ARG A 16 -1.82 -14.19 14.80
N THR A 17 -2.06 -12.89 14.78
CA THR A 17 -1.91 -12.00 15.93
C THR A 17 -3.27 -11.47 16.37
N GLN A 18 -3.36 -11.07 17.64
CA GLN A 18 -4.45 -10.29 18.19
C GLN A 18 -3.88 -9.06 18.87
N VAL A 19 -4.52 -7.91 18.63
CA VAL A 19 -4.17 -6.66 19.32
C VAL A 19 -5.23 -6.39 20.38
N VAL A 20 -4.77 -6.15 21.60
CA VAL A 20 -5.58 -5.82 22.77
C VAL A 20 -5.12 -4.46 23.27
N THR A 21 -6.05 -3.53 23.43
CA THR A 21 -5.78 -2.26 24.09
C THR A 21 -6.11 -2.39 25.57
N PHE A 22 -5.15 -2.08 26.42
CA PHE A 22 -5.35 -1.93 27.85
C PHE A 22 -5.40 -0.45 28.20
N GLU A 23 -6.37 -0.05 29.01
CA GLU A 23 -6.56 1.34 29.43
C GLU A 23 -6.97 1.33 30.91
N ASP A 24 -6.11 1.90 31.75
CA ASP A 24 -6.40 2.24 33.13
C ASP A 24 -6.52 3.77 33.30
N SER A 25 -6.68 4.26 34.53
CA SER A 25 -6.90 5.68 34.82
C SER A 25 -5.70 6.59 34.49
N GLN A 26 -4.51 6.05 34.26
CA GLN A 26 -3.28 6.83 34.03
C GLN A 26 -2.51 6.39 32.78
N HIS A 27 -2.74 5.18 32.26
CA HIS A 27 -1.92 4.60 31.21
C HIS A 27 -2.74 3.84 30.18
N LYS A 28 -2.26 3.87 28.93
CA LYS A 28 -2.84 3.14 27.80
C LYS A 28 -1.73 2.39 27.08
N SER A 29 -1.82 1.07 27.11
CA SER A 29 -0.88 0.16 26.45
C SER A 29 -1.54 -0.60 25.32
N ILE A 30 -0.74 -0.99 24.34
CA ILE A 30 -1.14 -1.89 23.27
C ILE A 30 -0.39 -3.21 23.42
N TYR A 31 -1.14 -4.29 23.56
CA TYR A 31 -0.59 -5.64 23.57
C TYR A 31 -0.78 -6.31 22.22
N LYS A 32 0.30 -6.80 21.63
CA LYS A 32 0.27 -7.74 20.51
C LYS A 32 0.49 -9.15 21.03
N CYS A 33 -0.56 -9.95 20.97
CA CYS A 33 -0.55 -11.32 21.46
C CYS A 33 -0.69 -12.33 20.30
N PRO A 34 -0.25 -13.57 20.48
CA PRO A 34 -0.54 -14.66 19.56
C PRO A 34 -2.03 -14.97 19.58
N ALA A 35 -2.63 -15.16 18.41
CA ALA A 35 -4.00 -15.64 18.27
C ALA A 35 -4.08 -17.15 18.00
N SER A 36 -2.93 -17.85 18.02
CA SER A 36 -2.84 -19.31 18.01
C SER A 36 -1.54 -19.77 18.69
N GLU A 37 -1.47 -21.02 19.13
CA GLU A 37 -0.26 -21.59 19.73
C GLU A 37 0.95 -21.51 18.78
N LEU A 38 0.72 -21.77 17.49
CA LEU A 38 1.75 -21.71 16.44
C LEU A 38 2.29 -20.30 16.20
N ALA A 39 1.58 -19.25 16.62
CA ALA A 39 2.00 -17.86 16.44
C ALA A 39 2.94 -17.34 17.54
N LYS A 40 3.14 -18.10 18.63
CA LYS A 40 4.01 -17.68 19.74
C LYS A 40 5.44 -17.42 19.29
N GLU A 41 6.00 -18.31 18.49
CA GLU A 41 7.36 -18.15 17.97
C GLU A 41 7.46 -16.95 17.02
N PHE A 42 6.46 -16.74 16.18
CA PHE A 42 6.41 -15.56 15.32
C PHE A 42 6.44 -14.25 16.13
N ILE A 43 5.62 -14.15 17.18
CA ILE A 43 5.59 -12.99 18.08
C ILE A 43 6.96 -12.76 18.74
N LYS A 44 7.60 -13.80 19.27
CA LYS A 44 8.91 -13.67 19.93
C LYS A 44 10.01 -13.12 19.00
N THR A 45 9.90 -13.30 17.69
CA THR A 45 10.87 -12.73 16.73
C THR A 45 10.74 -11.23 16.49
N ILE A 46 9.61 -10.61 16.87
CA ILE A 46 9.31 -9.22 16.49
C ILE A 46 10.22 -8.21 17.20
N PRO A 47 10.48 -8.29 18.53
CA PRO A 47 11.34 -7.32 19.21
C PRO A 47 12.78 -7.27 18.64
N GLU A 48 13.35 -8.43 18.28
CA GLU A 48 14.67 -8.49 17.63
C GLU A 48 14.66 -7.80 16.26
N LYS A 49 13.58 -7.98 15.47
CA LYS A 49 13.40 -7.28 14.20
C LYS A 49 13.27 -5.77 14.40
N GLU A 50 12.53 -5.33 15.42
CA GLU A 50 12.38 -3.92 15.74
C GLU A 50 13.71 -3.27 16.11
N GLN A 51 14.54 -3.95 16.91
CA GLN A 51 15.88 -3.47 17.25
C GLN A 51 16.80 -3.38 16.02
N ALA A 52 16.83 -4.43 15.20
CA ALA A 52 17.62 -4.43 13.97
C ALA A 52 17.17 -3.33 12.99
N ASN A 53 15.86 -3.12 12.87
CA ASN A 53 15.29 -2.08 12.05
C ASN A 53 15.61 -0.69 12.61
N ALA A 54 15.54 -0.50 13.93
CA ALA A 54 15.83 0.79 14.59
C ALA A 54 17.24 1.28 14.23
N GLU A 55 18.24 0.40 14.30
CA GLU A 55 19.61 0.74 13.92
C GLU A 55 19.74 1.05 12.42
N TYR A 56 19.10 0.25 11.57
CA TYR A 56 19.20 0.40 10.11
C TYR A 56 18.55 1.69 9.58
N VAL A 57 17.46 2.15 10.20
CA VAL A 57 16.67 3.31 9.73
C VAL A 57 16.91 4.59 10.54
N LYS A 58 17.80 4.57 11.54
CA LYS A 58 17.94 5.61 12.59
C LYS A 58 18.06 7.05 12.09
N ASP A 59 18.65 7.26 10.91
CA ASP A 59 18.85 8.59 10.33
C ASP A 59 17.61 9.14 9.59
N VAL A 60 16.58 8.30 9.40
CA VAL A 60 15.40 8.61 8.57
C VAL A 60 14.09 8.41 9.33
N PHE A 61 14.02 7.38 10.17
CA PHE A 61 12.84 7.00 10.94
C PHE A 61 13.22 6.63 12.38
N GLU A 62 12.28 6.83 13.29
CA GLU A 62 12.26 6.16 14.59
C GLU A 62 11.54 4.80 14.42
N VAL A 63 11.82 3.84 15.29
CA VAL A 63 11.08 2.57 15.36
C VAL A 63 10.45 2.44 16.74
N LEU A 64 9.17 2.12 16.79
CA LEU A 64 8.51 1.78 18.05
C LEU A 64 8.94 0.37 18.47
N ASN A 65 9.73 0.29 19.53
CA ASN A 65 10.14 -0.98 20.14
C ASN A 65 9.12 -1.42 21.18
N GLY A 66 8.78 -2.71 21.16
CA GLY A 66 7.94 -3.32 22.16
C GLY A 66 8.72 -4.13 23.20
N THR A 67 8.14 -4.29 24.37
CA THR A 67 8.69 -5.12 25.45
C THR A 67 8.01 -6.48 25.46
N LEU A 68 8.80 -7.57 25.38
CA LEU A 68 8.27 -8.93 25.40
C LEU A 68 7.93 -9.36 26.83
N HIS A 69 6.67 -9.71 27.06
CA HIS A 69 6.17 -10.31 28.29
C HIS A 69 5.63 -11.72 28.00
N GLY A 70 6.48 -12.72 28.23
CA GLY A 70 6.18 -14.13 27.95
C GLY A 70 6.00 -14.39 26.46
N SER A 71 4.74 -14.33 25.98
CA SER A 71 4.41 -14.49 24.56
C SER A 71 3.63 -13.32 23.98
N SER A 72 3.51 -12.20 24.70
CA SER A 72 2.89 -10.97 24.19
C SER A 72 3.90 -9.83 24.18
N ILE A 73 3.72 -8.87 23.29
CA ILE A 73 4.56 -7.68 23.23
C ILE A 73 3.72 -6.49 23.68
N GLU A 74 4.23 -5.73 24.64
CA GLU A 74 3.66 -4.47 25.08
C GLU A 74 4.29 -3.29 24.32
N TYR A 75 3.45 -2.36 23.91
CA TYR A 75 3.84 -1.11 23.26
C TYR A 75 3.14 0.07 23.93
N ASP A 76 3.84 1.20 23.98
CA ASP A 76 3.23 2.48 24.30
C ASP A 76 2.14 2.83 23.27
N TYR A 77 1.01 3.32 23.75
CA TYR A 77 -0.01 3.85 22.86
C TYR A 77 0.39 5.23 22.33
N LEU A 78 0.56 5.33 21.01
CA LEU A 78 0.85 6.58 20.32
C LEU A 78 -0.42 7.09 19.60
N PRO A 79 -1.10 8.15 20.09
CA PRO A 79 -2.28 8.73 19.44
C PRO A 79 -1.90 9.63 18.25
N LEU A 80 -1.06 9.11 17.36
CA LEU A 80 -0.53 9.83 16.21
C LEU A 80 -1.19 9.34 14.91
N PRO A 81 -1.45 10.22 13.94
CA PRO A 81 -1.92 9.81 12.62
C PRO A 81 -0.81 9.11 11.84
N SER A 82 -1.17 8.11 11.04
CA SER A 82 -0.26 7.51 10.06
C SER A 82 -0.10 8.39 8.81
N VAL A 83 0.95 8.12 8.01
CA VAL A 83 1.08 8.72 6.66
C VAL A 83 -0.15 8.39 5.82
N GLU A 84 -0.69 7.18 5.96
CA GLU A 84 -1.94 6.78 5.32
C GLU A 84 -3.12 7.67 5.73
N ASP A 85 -3.28 7.95 7.04
CA ASP A 85 -4.34 8.83 7.54
C ASP A 85 -4.23 10.23 6.93
N LYS A 86 -3.01 10.77 6.81
CA LYS A 86 -2.75 12.06 6.16
C LYS A 86 -3.12 12.06 4.68
N VAL A 87 -2.80 10.98 3.95
CA VAL A 87 -3.21 10.82 2.55
C VAL A 87 -4.73 10.74 2.43
N ILE A 88 -5.40 9.93 3.27
CA ILE A 88 -6.86 9.76 3.26
C ILE A 88 -7.57 11.08 3.58
N GLU A 89 -7.11 11.81 4.59
CA GLU A 89 -7.66 13.12 4.96
C GLU A 89 -7.63 14.08 3.76
N CYS A 90 -6.52 14.08 3.00
CA CYS A 90 -6.38 14.88 1.79
C CYS A 90 -7.34 14.41 0.69
N LEU A 91 -7.50 13.10 0.47
CA LEU A 91 -8.46 12.55 -0.49
C LEU A 91 -9.91 12.91 -0.12
N GLN A 92 -10.28 12.84 1.16
CA GLN A 92 -11.61 13.22 1.64
C GLN A 92 -11.90 14.71 1.37
N LYS A 93 -10.88 15.56 1.53
CA LYS A 93 -10.96 17.02 1.28
C LYS A 93 -10.75 17.41 -0.20
N ARG A 94 -10.64 16.45 -1.11
CA ARG A 94 -10.35 16.66 -2.54
C ARG A 94 -9.05 17.40 -2.85
N ARG A 95 -8.02 17.19 -2.02
CA ARG A 95 -6.69 17.82 -2.15
C ARG A 95 -5.68 16.80 -2.67
N ILE A 96 -5.80 16.41 -3.95
CA ILE A 96 -4.92 15.40 -4.56
C ILE A 96 -3.45 15.83 -4.53
N ASP A 97 -3.14 17.11 -4.73
CA ASP A 97 -1.76 17.60 -4.65
C ASP A 97 -1.14 17.40 -3.27
N GLN A 98 -1.87 17.71 -2.21
CA GLN A 98 -1.38 17.50 -0.85
C GLN A 98 -1.25 16.01 -0.51
N ALA A 99 -2.19 15.18 -0.97
CA ALA A 99 -2.09 13.72 -0.85
C ALA A 99 -0.84 13.19 -1.57
N THR A 100 -0.54 13.74 -2.75
CA THR A 100 0.65 13.40 -3.54
C THR A 100 1.93 13.82 -2.84
N LYS A 101 1.96 15.02 -2.22
CA LYS A 101 3.10 15.50 -1.44
C LYS A 101 3.44 14.58 -0.25
N TRP A 102 2.43 14.08 0.47
CA TRP A 102 2.67 13.10 1.54
C TRP A 102 3.32 11.81 1.02
N LEU A 103 2.92 11.34 -0.17
CA LEU A 103 3.55 10.18 -0.80
C LEU A 103 4.95 10.49 -1.33
N ASP A 104 5.18 11.70 -1.85
CA ASP A 104 6.53 12.15 -2.23
C ASP A 104 7.48 12.13 -1.05
N ASP A 105 7.10 12.76 0.06
CA ASP A 105 7.93 12.84 1.26
C ASP A 105 8.22 11.43 1.81
N PHE A 106 7.22 10.54 1.79
CA PHE A 106 7.37 9.15 2.21
C PHE A 106 8.30 8.33 1.30
N ILE A 107 8.12 8.44 -0.02
CA ILE A 107 8.95 7.71 -0.99
C ILE A 107 10.37 8.28 -1.02
N ALA A 108 10.55 9.59 -0.82
CA ALA A 108 11.86 10.21 -0.69
C ALA A 108 12.62 9.65 0.53
N ARG A 109 11.94 9.51 1.68
CA ARG A 109 12.51 8.88 2.87
C ARG A 109 12.92 7.42 2.61
N ILE A 110 12.06 6.61 1.99
CA ILE A 110 12.42 5.23 1.60
C ILE A 110 13.67 5.22 0.72
N ASN A 111 13.74 6.11 -0.27
CA ASN A 111 14.87 6.17 -1.20
C ASN A 111 16.17 6.68 -0.56
N SER A 112 16.09 7.35 0.59
CA SER A 112 17.24 7.83 1.37
C SER A 112 17.85 6.76 2.29
N LEU A 113 17.15 5.64 2.51
CA LEU A 113 17.67 4.55 3.32
C LEU A 113 18.92 3.91 2.68
N PRO A 114 19.83 3.33 3.48
CA PRO A 114 20.98 2.60 2.95
C PRO A 114 20.53 1.43 2.07
N VAL A 115 20.98 1.37 0.81
CA VAL A 115 20.62 0.29 -0.13
C VAL A 115 21.82 -0.54 -0.56
N THR A 116 21.61 -1.84 -0.74
CA THR A 116 22.58 -2.73 -1.37
C THR A 116 22.08 -3.13 -2.75
N LYS A 117 22.94 -3.03 -3.77
CA LYS A 117 22.64 -3.57 -5.10
C LYS A 117 22.99 -5.06 -5.12
N THR A 118 21.98 -5.93 -5.14
CA THR A 118 22.18 -7.38 -5.07
C THR A 118 21.05 -8.13 -5.78
N LEU A 119 21.26 -9.41 -6.08
CA LEU A 119 20.21 -10.33 -6.50
C LEU A 119 19.48 -10.84 -5.24
N PRO A 120 18.20 -10.51 -5.02
CA PRO A 120 17.50 -10.84 -3.78
C PRO A 120 16.98 -12.30 -3.80
N ILE A 121 17.90 -13.27 -3.81
CA ILE A 121 17.62 -14.69 -4.02
C ILE A 121 16.58 -15.20 -3.01
N GLU A 122 16.77 -14.98 -1.71
CA GLU A 122 15.84 -15.51 -0.70
C GLU A 122 14.45 -14.88 -0.81
N PHE A 123 14.35 -13.59 -1.14
CA PHE A 123 13.06 -12.97 -1.42
C PHE A 123 12.39 -13.63 -2.63
N LEU A 124 13.15 -13.87 -3.71
CA LEU A 124 12.64 -14.50 -4.93
C LEU A 124 12.14 -15.93 -4.66
N THR A 125 12.86 -16.69 -3.85
CA THR A 125 12.54 -18.07 -3.50
C THR A 125 11.39 -18.18 -2.48
N ILE A 126 11.47 -17.44 -1.38
CA ILE A 126 10.57 -17.59 -0.22
C ILE A 126 9.28 -16.80 -0.42
N ILE A 127 9.37 -15.56 -0.89
CA ILE A 127 8.25 -14.62 -0.96
C ILE A 127 7.65 -14.59 -2.36
N ALA A 128 8.45 -14.23 -3.35
CA ALA A 128 7.96 -14.05 -4.72
C ALA A 128 7.59 -15.36 -5.40
N ARG A 129 8.22 -16.47 -4.98
CA ARG A 129 8.15 -17.79 -5.63
C ARG A 129 8.36 -17.68 -7.15
N SER A 130 9.36 -16.90 -7.53
CA SER A 130 9.73 -16.65 -8.93
C SER A 130 11.02 -17.39 -9.25
N GLU A 131 11.15 -17.85 -10.49
CA GLU A 131 12.43 -18.30 -11.00
C GLU A 131 13.41 -17.12 -11.04
N THR A 132 14.69 -17.39 -10.76
CA THR A 132 15.76 -16.38 -10.64
C THR A 132 16.45 -16.10 -11.98
N CYS A 133 16.24 -16.94 -12.99
CA CYS A 133 16.97 -16.95 -14.27
C CYS A 133 16.86 -15.65 -15.08
N ASP A 134 15.78 -14.89 -14.93
CA ASP A 134 15.53 -13.64 -15.67
C ASP A 134 15.64 -12.37 -14.81
N PHE A 135 16.02 -12.51 -13.53
CA PHE A 135 16.07 -11.38 -12.60
C PHE A 135 17.51 -10.96 -12.31
N GLU A 136 17.87 -9.74 -12.70
CA GLU A 136 19.19 -9.16 -12.41
C GLU A 136 19.28 -8.63 -10.96
N SER A 137 20.39 -7.97 -10.62
CA SER A 137 20.51 -7.24 -9.36
C SER A 137 19.50 -6.09 -9.27
N ALA A 138 18.92 -5.86 -8.09
CA ALA A 138 18.05 -4.73 -7.78
C ALA A 138 18.60 -3.92 -6.59
N ARG A 139 18.17 -2.67 -6.48
CA ARG A 139 18.37 -1.89 -5.25
C ARG A 139 17.50 -2.48 -4.15
N CYS A 140 18.11 -2.96 -3.08
CA CYS A 140 17.41 -3.66 -2.00
C CYS A 140 17.64 -3.01 -0.64
N LEU A 141 16.61 -3.08 0.21
CA LEU A 141 16.73 -2.87 1.66
C LEU A 141 17.24 -4.16 2.31
N CYS A 142 18.15 -4.02 3.28
CA CYS A 142 18.70 -5.13 4.06
C CYS A 142 19.03 -4.62 5.48
N PRO A 143 18.19 -4.91 6.50
CA PRO A 143 17.07 -5.85 6.51
C PRO A 143 15.93 -5.50 5.55
N GLY A 144 15.27 -6.53 5.03
CA GLY A 144 14.16 -6.41 4.11
C GLY A 144 12.86 -6.02 4.82
N LEU A 145 12.51 -4.74 4.80
CA LEU A 145 11.29 -4.20 5.42
C LEU A 145 10.10 -4.17 4.45
N ILE A 146 9.43 -5.31 4.25
CA ILE A 146 8.34 -5.37 3.26
C ILE A 146 7.13 -4.52 3.70
N ASP A 147 6.89 -4.41 5.01
CA ASP A 147 5.75 -3.67 5.59
C ASP A 147 6.05 -2.20 5.90
N LEU A 148 7.14 -1.64 5.36
CA LEU A 148 7.37 -0.19 5.34
C LEU A 148 6.40 0.49 4.36
N ILE A 149 5.13 0.55 4.76
CA ILE A 149 4.01 1.11 4.00
C ILE A 149 3.36 2.28 4.78
N PRO A 150 2.62 3.20 4.13
CA PRO A 150 2.09 4.40 4.76
C PRO A 150 1.25 4.17 6.03
N ARG A 151 0.56 3.04 6.13
CA ARG A 151 -0.25 2.66 7.32
C ARG A 151 0.61 2.43 8.56
N ASN A 152 1.84 1.95 8.36
CA ASN A 152 2.73 1.48 9.41
C ASN A 152 3.76 2.54 9.79
N VAL A 153 3.54 3.80 9.39
CA VAL A 153 4.42 4.92 9.73
C VAL A 153 3.59 6.05 10.32
N LEU A 154 3.82 6.35 11.59
CA LEU A 154 3.16 7.42 12.35
C LEU A 154 3.90 8.75 12.16
N CYS A 155 3.16 9.83 12.02
CA CYS A 155 3.71 11.17 11.84
C CYS A 155 3.79 11.90 13.19
N LYS A 156 5.01 12.12 13.71
CA LYS A 156 5.30 12.94 14.89
C LYS A 156 6.11 14.18 14.45
N ASN A 157 5.41 15.20 13.96
CA ASN A 157 6.05 16.36 13.32
C ASN A 157 6.97 15.90 12.17
N ASP A 158 8.26 16.27 12.22
CA ASP A 158 9.27 15.88 11.22
C ASP A 158 9.86 14.49 11.45
N ASN A 159 9.63 13.90 12.64
CA ASN A 159 10.09 12.56 13.00
C ASN A 159 8.98 11.53 12.71
N TRP A 160 9.28 10.53 11.90
CA TRP A 160 8.30 9.51 11.51
C TRP A 160 8.65 8.19 12.18
N ILE A 161 7.66 7.55 12.79
CA ILE A 161 7.84 6.37 13.64
C ILE A 161 7.28 5.15 12.92
N ILE A 162 8.13 4.18 12.61
CA ILE A 162 7.72 2.89 12.07
C ILE A 162 7.12 2.03 13.19
N ILE A 163 5.94 1.50 12.94
CA ILE A 163 5.26 0.52 13.78
C ILE A 163 5.06 -0.78 12.99
N ASP A 164 4.64 -1.84 13.67
CA ASP A 164 4.22 -3.09 13.03
C ASP A 164 5.31 -3.76 12.15
N ASN A 165 6.48 -4.01 12.74
CA ASN A 165 7.66 -4.61 12.08
C ASN A 165 7.56 -6.13 11.86
N GLU A 166 6.34 -6.67 11.72
CA GLU A 166 6.07 -8.10 11.60
C GLU A 166 6.77 -8.75 10.40
N TRP A 167 6.74 -8.05 9.25
CA TRP A 167 7.28 -8.50 7.97
C TRP A 167 8.61 -7.81 7.64
N SER A 168 9.51 -7.81 8.63
CA SER A 168 10.94 -7.58 8.44
C SER A 168 11.69 -8.90 8.34
N PHE A 169 12.63 -8.98 7.41
CA PHE A 169 13.41 -10.17 7.10
C PHE A 169 14.91 -9.86 7.09
N ARG A 170 15.73 -10.86 7.39
CA ARG A 170 17.20 -10.72 7.35
C ARG A 170 17.77 -10.72 5.92
N PHE A 171 16.95 -11.09 4.93
CA PHE A 171 17.34 -11.09 3.52
C PHE A 171 16.95 -9.78 2.81
N ALA A 172 17.58 -9.55 1.67
CA ALA A 172 17.40 -8.37 0.84
C ALA A 172 16.01 -8.33 0.16
N VAL A 173 15.33 -7.18 0.20
CA VAL A 173 14.03 -6.96 -0.48
C VAL A 173 14.13 -5.76 -1.43
N PRO A 174 13.67 -5.86 -2.68
CA PRO A 174 13.70 -4.74 -3.62
C PRO A 174 12.97 -3.49 -3.10
N VAL A 175 13.64 -2.34 -3.16
CA VAL A 175 13.06 -1.03 -2.82
C VAL A 175 11.81 -0.75 -3.65
N SER A 176 11.86 -1.07 -4.94
CA SER A 176 10.72 -0.91 -5.85
C SER A 176 9.50 -1.71 -5.41
N PHE A 177 9.69 -2.89 -4.80
CA PHE A 177 8.57 -3.66 -4.27
C PHE A 177 7.94 -2.98 -3.04
N VAL A 178 8.74 -2.39 -2.15
CA VAL A 178 8.24 -1.62 -0.99
C VAL A 178 7.46 -0.38 -1.44
N ILE A 179 7.98 0.37 -2.41
CA ILE A 179 7.28 1.53 -2.99
C ILE A 179 5.98 1.10 -3.69
N PHE A 180 6.01 0.02 -4.47
CA PHE A 180 4.82 -0.54 -5.10
C PHE A 180 3.76 -0.91 -4.06
N ARG A 181 4.14 -1.60 -2.97
CA ARG A 181 3.20 -1.99 -1.89
C ARG A 181 2.57 -0.77 -1.21
N SER A 182 3.32 0.33 -1.13
CA SER A 182 2.84 1.60 -0.56
C SER A 182 1.69 2.19 -1.39
N ILE A 183 1.82 2.19 -2.71
CA ILE A 183 0.74 2.63 -3.61
C ILE A 183 -0.39 1.61 -3.66
N TYR A 184 -0.06 0.32 -3.66
CA TYR A 184 -1.02 -0.78 -3.73
C TYR A 184 -1.95 -0.83 -2.53
N SER A 185 -1.43 -0.66 -1.31
CA SER A 185 -2.25 -0.68 -0.09
C SER A 185 -3.32 0.40 -0.13
N ILE A 186 -2.96 1.63 -0.52
CA ILE A 186 -3.89 2.74 -0.64
C ILE A 186 -4.91 2.49 -1.76
N ALA A 187 -4.46 2.05 -2.93
CA ALA A 187 -5.32 1.80 -4.09
C ALA A 187 -6.41 0.75 -3.77
N VAL A 188 -6.04 -0.33 -3.09
CA VAL A 188 -6.97 -1.41 -2.75
C VAL A 188 -7.97 -0.99 -1.68
N LEU A 189 -7.50 -0.34 -0.61
CA LEU A 189 -8.33 -0.03 0.56
C LEU A 189 -9.21 1.21 0.34
N TYR A 190 -8.75 2.18 -0.45
CA TYR A 190 -9.41 3.48 -0.64
C TYR A 190 -9.86 3.75 -2.07
N GLN A 191 -10.10 2.68 -2.84
CA GLN A 191 -10.54 2.73 -4.23
C GLN A 191 -11.75 3.66 -4.45
N ASN A 192 -12.69 3.70 -3.51
CA ASN A 192 -13.87 4.56 -3.58
C ASN A 192 -13.50 6.05 -3.48
N LEU A 193 -12.64 6.42 -2.54
CA LEU A 193 -12.16 7.80 -2.40
C LEU A 193 -11.38 8.24 -3.63
N ILE A 194 -10.52 7.38 -4.17
CA ILE A 194 -9.78 7.66 -5.40
C ILE A 194 -10.75 7.94 -6.57
N ARG A 195 -11.78 7.10 -6.75
CA ARG A 195 -12.78 7.30 -7.81
C ARG A 195 -13.59 8.58 -7.61
N LEU A 196 -13.94 8.92 -6.38
CA LEU A 196 -14.68 10.15 -6.09
C LEU A 196 -13.86 11.42 -6.40
N ASN A 197 -12.54 11.34 -6.30
CA ASN A 197 -11.63 12.44 -6.62
C ASN A 197 -11.37 12.61 -8.12
N ALA A 198 -11.63 11.58 -8.93
CA ALA A 198 -11.38 11.63 -10.35
C ALA A 198 -12.22 12.72 -11.02
N SER A 199 -11.55 13.61 -11.72
CA SER A 199 -12.16 14.72 -12.47
C SER A 199 -11.39 14.94 -13.78
N ARG A 200 -11.83 15.93 -14.58
CA ARG A 200 -11.06 16.35 -15.76
C ARG A 200 -9.67 16.88 -15.41
N ASN A 201 -9.55 17.58 -14.28
CA ASN A 201 -8.29 18.17 -13.83
C ASN A 201 -7.45 17.19 -12.99
N GLU A 202 -8.09 16.21 -12.36
CA GLU A 202 -7.46 15.16 -11.56
C GLU A 202 -7.86 13.78 -12.10
N PRO A 203 -7.40 13.37 -13.29
CA PRO A 203 -7.77 12.08 -13.86
C PRO A 203 -7.21 10.93 -13.01
N ALA A 204 -7.89 9.78 -13.06
CA ALA A 204 -7.39 8.53 -12.52
C ALA A 204 -6.99 7.57 -13.65
N VAL A 205 -5.97 6.76 -13.44
CA VAL A 205 -5.49 5.74 -14.38
C VAL A 205 -5.70 4.35 -13.80
N VAL A 206 -6.03 3.38 -14.64
CA VAL A 206 -6.10 1.97 -14.22
C VAL A 206 -4.73 1.53 -13.71
N PHE A 207 -4.70 1.03 -12.48
CA PHE A 207 -3.51 0.47 -11.86
C PHE A 207 -3.41 -1.04 -12.13
N PHE A 208 -4.46 -1.79 -11.80
CA PHE A 208 -4.59 -3.21 -12.17
C PHE A 208 -6.07 -3.65 -12.17
N LYS A 209 -6.33 -4.83 -12.73
CA LYS A 209 -7.64 -5.50 -12.71
C LYS A 209 -7.55 -6.79 -11.90
N SER A 210 -8.61 -7.14 -11.18
CA SER A 210 -8.76 -8.41 -10.46
C SER A 210 -10.17 -8.94 -10.66
N GLY A 211 -10.31 -9.97 -11.50
CA GLY A 211 -11.61 -10.41 -12.01
C GLY A 211 -12.37 -9.24 -12.66
N HIS A 212 -13.59 -8.98 -12.20
CA HIS A 212 -14.41 -7.86 -12.68
C HIS A 212 -14.06 -6.50 -12.04
N LYS A 213 -13.22 -6.47 -11.00
CA LYS A 213 -12.82 -5.23 -10.32
C LYS A 213 -11.69 -4.57 -11.08
N THR A 214 -11.78 -3.25 -11.23
CA THR A 214 -10.69 -2.42 -11.75
C THR A 214 -10.26 -1.46 -10.67
N TYR A 215 -8.97 -1.49 -10.34
CA TYR A 215 -8.34 -0.60 -9.38
C TYR A 215 -7.69 0.56 -10.12
N TYR A 216 -7.81 1.74 -9.56
CA TYR A 216 -7.34 3.00 -10.12
C TYR A 216 -6.48 3.73 -9.11
N ILE A 217 -5.56 4.55 -9.61
CA ILE A 217 -4.81 5.54 -8.84
C ILE A 217 -4.97 6.91 -9.51
N PRO A 218 -4.82 8.03 -8.79
CA PRO A 218 -4.65 9.34 -9.41
C PRO A 218 -3.53 9.30 -10.44
N LEU A 219 -3.71 9.95 -11.60
CA LEU A 219 -2.71 9.93 -12.68
C LEU A 219 -1.34 10.43 -12.19
N LYS A 220 -1.33 11.44 -11.32
CA LYS A 220 -0.13 11.99 -10.68
C LYS A 220 0.68 10.94 -9.91
N TRP A 221 0.03 9.89 -9.40
CA TRP A 221 0.69 8.81 -8.67
C TRP A 221 1.29 7.75 -9.59
N SER A 222 0.95 7.76 -10.89
CA SER A 222 1.51 6.80 -11.85
C SER A 222 3.03 6.90 -11.97
N ARG A 223 3.60 8.10 -11.76
CA ARG A 223 5.04 8.32 -11.78
C ARG A 223 5.81 7.51 -10.74
N PHE A 224 5.20 7.23 -9.59
CA PHE A 224 5.81 6.39 -8.55
C PHE A 224 6.02 4.95 -9.00
N LEU A 225 5.31 4.52 -10.06
CA LEU A 225 5.40 3.19 -10.64
C LEU A 225 6.27 3.18 -11.89
N THR A 226 6.20 4.23 -12.72
CA THR A 226 6.99 4.31 -13.97
C THR A 226 8.46 4.62 -13.73
N GLN A 227 8.82 5.15 -12.56
CA GLN A 227 10.21 5.41 -12.16
C GLN A 227 10.89 4.18 -11.54
N LEU A 228 10.17 3.07 -11.35
CA LEU A 228 10.71 1.85 -10.76
C LEU A 228 11.46 1.02 -11.80
N ASP A 229 12.54 0.38 -11.36
CA ASP A 229 13.38 -0.52 -12.17
C ASP A 229 12.70 -1.88 -12.47
N ILE A 230 11.66 -2.23 -11.72
CA ILE A 230 10.93 -3.49 -11.86
C ILE A 230 9.53 -3.21 -12.40
N ARG A 231 9.12 -3.97 -13.43
CA ARG A 231 7.79 -3.83 -14.04
C ARG A 231 6.66 -4.03 -13.02
N THR A 232 5.65 -3.17 -13.05
CA THR A 232 4.45 -3.23 -12.20
C THR A 232 3.76 -4.59 -12.22
N SER A 233 3.71 -5.26 -13.37
CA SER A 233 3.15 -6.61 -13.49
C SER A 233 3.91 -7.65 -12.66
N THR A 234 5.23 -7.51 -12.57
CA THR A 234 6.08 -8.39 -11.75
C THR A 234 5.86 -8.13 -10.28
N MET A 235 5.83 -6.87 -9.85
CA MET A 235 5.54 -6.51 -8.45
C MET A 235 4.13 -6.92 -8.02
N LEU A 236 3.14 -6.87 -8.91
CA LEU A 236 1.78 -7.36 -8.64
C LEU A 236 1.74 -8.89 -8.43
N ARG A 237 2.56 -9.65 -9.18
CA ARG A 237 2.74 -11.09 -8.95
C ARG A 237 3.40 -11.35 -7.60
N TRP A 238 4.45 -10.61 -7.27
CA TRP A 238 5.13 -10.72 -5.98
C TRP A 238 4.22 -10.38 -4.80
N GLU A 239 3.39 -9.35 -4.91
CA GLU A 239 2.40 -9.02 -3.89
C GLU A 239 1.37 -10.15 -3.75
N THR A 240 0.95 -10.76 -4.85
CA THR A 240 0.04 -11.92 -4.79
C THR A 240 0.71 -13.13 -4.12
N ALA A 241 1.99 -13.37 -4.40
CA ALA A 241 2.78 -14.42 -3.77
C ALA A 241 3.02 -14.14 -2.28
N PHE A 242 3.30 -12.89 -1.89
CA PHE A 242 3.40 -12.46 -0.50
C PHE A 242 2.07 -12.66 0.24
N GLN A 243 0.94 -12.26 -0.32
CA GLN A 243 -0.37 -12.51 0.29
C GLN A 243 -0.64 -14.02 0.46
N LYS A 244 -0.24 -14.85 -0.50
CA LYS A 244 -0.31 -16.32 -0.38
C LYS A 244 0.64 -16.85 0.69
N TYR A 245 1.84 -16.27 0.84
CA TYR A 245 2.78 -16.61 1.89
C TYR A 245 2.18 -16.35 3.28
N VAL A 246 1.55 -15.19 3.48
CA VAL A 246 0.92 -14.76 4.74
C VAL A 246 -0.38 -15.49 5.06
N THR A 247 -1.27 -15.65 4.08
CA THR A 247 -2.64 -16.19 4.29
C THR A 247 -2.75 -17.69 4.04
N GLY A 248 -1.85 -18.25 3.22
CA GLY A 248 -1.95 -19.62 2.71
C GLY A 248 -2.95 -19.78 1.58
N ILE A 249 -3.73 -18.74 1.26
CA ILE A 249 -4.76 -18.76 0.24
C ILE A 249 -4.26 -17.94 -0.95
N SER A 250 -4.34 -18.52 -2.14
CA SER A 250 -4.19 -17.75 -3.38
C SER A 250 -5.50 -17.04 -3.64
N SER A 251 -5.50 -15.72 -3.93
CA SER A 251 -6.70 -15.12 -4.52
C SER A 251 -6.98 -15.87 -5.82
N GLN A 252 -8.14 -16.52 -5.94
CA GLN A 252 -8.50 -17.26 -7.16
C GLN A 252 -8.67 -16.34 -8.38
N LEU A 253 -8.77 -15.03 -8.16
CA LEU A 253 -8.92 -14.04 -9.22
C LEU A 253 -7.55 -13.65 -9.79
N ASP A 254 -7.40 -13.85 -11.09
CA ASP A 254 -6.24 -13.38 -11.85
C ASP A 254 -6.13 -11.85 -11.77
N LYS A 255 -4.92 -11.38 -11.44
CA LYS A 255 -4.59 -9.96 -11.33
C LYS A 255 -3.69 -9.56 -12.47
N ARG A 256 -4.10 -8.56 -13.24
CA ARG A 256 -3.37 -8.10 -14.43
C ARG A 256 -3.25 -6.59 -14.51
N VAL A 257 -2.11 -6.13 -15.00
CA VAL A 257 -1.88 -4.74 -15.39
C VAL A 257 -2.32 -4.59 -16.86
N PRO A 258 -3.12 -3.59 -17.24
CA PRO A 258 -3.48 -3.39 -18.64
C PRO A 258 -2.27 -3.04 -19.51
N ASP A 259 -2.23 -3.56 -20.74
CA ASP A 259 -1.13 -3.30 -21.69
C ASP A 259 -1.02 -1.83 -22.10
N ARG A 260 -2.15 -1.10 -22.08
CA ARG A 260 -2.21 0.34 -22.39
C ARG A 260 -2.82 1.10 -21.22
N PRO A 261 -2.26 2.26 -20.84
CA PRO A 261 -2.85 3.12 -19.81
C PRO A 261 -4.29 3.48 -20.14
N GLN A 262 -5.20 3.28 -19.20
CA GLN A 262 -6.63 3.58 -19.34
C GLN A 262 -6.98 4.68 -18.34
N CYS A 263 -7.24 5.89 -18.85
CA CYS A 263 -7.59 7.04 -18.02
C CYS A 263 -9.11 7.21 -17.88
N ARG A 264 -9.52 7.72 -16.72
CA ARG A 264 -10.90 8.05 -16.37
C ARG A 264 -10.94 9.42 -15.69
N THR A 265 -11.73 10.32 -16.24
CA THR A 265 -11.96 11.68 -15.74
C THR A 265 -13.27 11.82 -14.97
N ALA A 266 -14.10 10.78 -14.97
CA ALA A 266 -15.31 10.68 -14.17
C ALA A 266 -15.66 9.21 -13.97
N PHE A 267 -16.27 8.90 -12.83
CA PHE A 267 -16.92 7.63 -12.58
C PHE A 267 -18.39 7.89 -12.32
N PHE A 268 -19.28 7.24 -13.08
CA PHE A 268 -20.69 7.25 -12.73
C PHE A 268 -20.86 6.52 -11.41
N CYS A 269 -21.34 7.24 -10.39
CA CYS A 269 -21.76 6.63 -9.15
C CYS A 269 -23.04 5.82 -9.43
N THR A 270 -22.93 4.50 -9.50
CA THR A 270 -24.09 3.61 -9.29
C THR A 270 -24.37 3.47 -7.79
N ASN A 271 -24.44 4.61 -7.08
CA ASN A 271 -25.04 4.70 -5.76
C ASN A 271 -26.28 5.56 -5.90
N LEU A 272 -27.32 4.94 -6.46
CA LEU A 272 -28.71 5.35 -6.30
C LEU A 272 -29.11 5.07 -4.84
N PHE A 273 -28.55 5.80 -3.88
CA PHE A 273 -29.06 5.96 -2.52
C PHE A 273 -28.18 7.01 -1.84
N VAL A 274 -28.60 8.26 -2.01
CA VAL A 274 -28.39 9.47 -1.20
C VAL A 274 -28.48 10.65 -2.17
N ARG A 275 -29.71 10.94 -2.58
CA ARG A 275 -30.34 12.27 -2.54
C ARG A 275 -31.71 12.17 -3.20
N SER A 276 -32.69 12.57 -2.41
CA SER A 276 -34.08 12.79 -2.77
C SER A 276 -34.24 13.49 -4.12
N LYS A 277 -35.23 13.00 -4.89
CA LYS A 277 -36.07 13.70 -5.88
C LYS A 277 -35.40 14.85 -6.66
N LEU A 278 -35.11 14.62 -7.93
CA LEU A 278 -35.74 15.38 -9.04
C LEU A 278 -35.26 14.83 -10.40
N THR A 279 -36.26 14.53 -11.22
CA THR A 279 -36.29 14.20 -12.64
C THR A 279 -35.21 14.85 -13.52
N HIS A 280 -34.57 14.07 -14.41
CA HIS A 280 -34.61 14.33 -15.86
C HIS A 280 -33.89 13.25 -16.68
N LEU A 281 -34.68 12.33 -17.26
CA LEU A 281 -34.26 11.27 -18.20
C LEU A 281 -34.12 11.74 -19.66
N SER A 282 -34.20 13.04 -19.94
CA SER A 282 -34.10 13.59 -21.31
C SER A 282 -32.75 14.26 -21.65
N LEU A 283 -31.88 14.50 -20.66
CA LEU A 283 -30.53 15.07 -20.88
C LEU A 283 -29.48 14.00 -21.26
N LEU A 284 -29.72 12.73 -20.95
CA LEU A 284 -28.79 11.62 -21.16
C LEU A 284 -28.55 11.28 -22.65
N ARG A 285 -29.56 11.40 -23.53
CA ARG A 285 -29.40 11.06 -24.96
C ARG A 285 -28.71 12.15 -25.80
N ARG A 286 -28.61 13.39 -25.31
CA ARG A 286 -27.91 14.49 -26.01
C ARG A 286 -26.42 14.58 -25.66
N ALA A 287 -26.01 14.09 -24.49
CA ALA A 287 -24.60 14.08 -24.06
C ALA A 287 -23.79 12.97 -24.76
N GLU A 288 -24.37 11.78 -24.96
CA GLU A 288 -23.69 10.65 -25.63
C GLU A 288 -23.38 10.93 -27.11
N LYS A 289 -24.26 11.65 -27.83
CA LYS A 289 -24.02 12.04 -29.23
C LYS A 289 -22.99 13.17 -29.42
N ARG A 290 -22.68 13.95 -28.37
CA ARG A 290 -21.65 15.00 -28.41
C ARG A 290 -20.26 14.48 -28.02
N ALA A 291 -20.19 13.49 -27.13
CA ALA A 291 -18.93 12.83 -26.77
C ALA A 291 -18.33 12.00 -27.94
N ALA A 292 -19.19 11.39 -28.76
CA ALA A 292 -18.74 10.58 -29.91
C ALA A 292 -18.06 11.39 -31.04
N ARG A 293 -18.30 12.71 -31.14
CA ARG A 293 -17.66 13.56 -32.17
C ARG A 293 -16.34 14.19 -31.73
N PHE A 294 -16.00 14.13 -30.44
CA PHE A 294 -14.79 14.77 -29.90
C PHE A 294 -13.63 13.78 -29.71
N ILE A 295 -13.90 12.47 -29.79
CA ILE A 295 -12.87 11.42 -29.65
C ILE A 295 -12.09 11.19 -30.97
N ASP A 296 -12.66 11.50 -32.13
CA ASP A 296 -11.95 11.40 -33.42
C ASP A 296 -10.90 12.50 -33.62
N THR A 297 -11.00 13.63 -32.91
CA THR A 297 -10.08 14.76 -33.11
C THR A 297 -8.81 14.66 -32.26
N PHE A 298 -8.76 13.77 -31.27
CA PHE A 298 -7.59 13.63 -30.37
C PHE A 298 -6.71 12.40 -30.67
N CYS A 299 -7.14 11.49 -31.54
CA CYS A 299 -6.39 10.29 -31.91
C CYS A 299 -5.64 10.39 -33.26
N ASN A 300 -5.66 11.53 -33.95
CA ASN A 300 -4.99 11.74 -35.25
C ASN A 300 -3.93 12.85 -35.18
N HIS A 301 -2.98 12.75 -34.26
CA HIS A 301 -1.72 13.53 -34.30
C HIS A 301 -0.50 12.59 -34.25
N ASP A 302 -0.49 11.61 -35.14
CA ASP A 302 0.75 11.02 -35.66
C ASP A 302 1.17 11.81 -36.91
N ARG A 303 1.88 12.93 -36.69
CA ARG A 303 2.71 13.60 -37.71
C ARG A 303 3.44 14.75 -37.03
N TRP A 304 4.51 14.45 -36.32
CA TRP A 304 5.75 15.25 -36.20
C TRP A 304 6.75 14.34 -35.48
N LEU A 305 7.99 14.30 -35.97
CA LEU A 305 9.13 13.45 -35.57
C LEU A 305 9.36 12.17 -36.40
N LYS A 306 9.86 12.36 -37.63
CA LYS A 306 11.11 11.74 -38.10
C LYS A 306 11.85 12.78 -38.96
N PRO A 307 13.20 12.76 -38.99
CA PRO A 307 14.05 13.91 -39.29
C PRO A 307 13.79 14.55 -40.66
#